data_AF-C5BN84-F1
#
_entry.id   AF-C5BN84-F1
#
_cell.length_a   1.000
_cell.length_b   1.000
_cell.length_c   1.000
_cell.angle_alpha   90.00
_cell.angle_beta   90.00
_cell.angle_gamma   90.00
#
_symmetry.space_group_name_H-M   'P 1'
#
loop_
_entity.id
_entity.type
_entity.pdbx_description
1 polymer ?
#
loop_
_entity_poly.entity_id
_entity_poly.type
_entity_poly.pdbx_seq_one_letter_code
_entity_poly.pdbx_strand_id
1 'polypeptide(L)'
;MNSDEIRKVIVSVLDTKPILKGVSPEADFFDLGASSLTVVDLQLQVEEVLSIEVDTALLMATPTLNGWVKIYIESTPAGAESNDEAATATA
;
A
#
# COMPACT_ATOMS: atom_id res chain seq x y z
N MET A 1 -11.37 6.89 7.94
CA MET A 1 -9.92 7.00 7.69
C MET A 1 -9.73 8.08 6.64
N ASN A 2 -8.89 9.09 6.87
CA ASN A 2 -8.63 10.13 5.86
C ASN A 2 -7.32 9.82 5.12
N SER A 3 -7.19 10.24 3.86
CA SER A 3 -6.02 9.97 3.01
C SER A 3 -4.70 10.41 3.63
N ASP A 4 -4.70 11.53 4.37
CA ASP A 4 -3.52 12.02 5.09
C ASP A 4 -3.04 11.06 6.20
N GLU A 5 -3.97 10.42 6.91
CA GLU A 5 -3.63 9.48 7.99
C GLU A 5 -3.04 8.19 7.42
N ILE A 6 -3.63 7.64 6.35
CA ILE A 6 -3.10 6.48 5.62
C ILE A 6 -1.67 6.76 5.15
N ARG A 7 -1.45 7.92 4.53
CA ARG A 7 -0.13 8.32 4.06
C ARG A 7 0.88 8.44 5.19
N LYS A 8 0.52 9.06 6.32
CA LYS A 8 1.41 9.17 7.49
C LYS A 8 1.83 7.82 8.03
N VAL A 9 0.90 6.88 8.16
CA VAL A 9 1.20 5.52 8.64
C VAL A 9 2.16 4.81 7.69
N ILE A 10 1.88 4.83 6.38
CA ILE A 10 2.76 4.21 5.38
C ILE A 10 4.16 4.82 5.44
N VAL A 11 4.27 6.16 5.46
CA VAL A 11 5.57 6.85 5.60
C VAL A 11 6.29 6.44 6.89
N SER A 12 5.58 6.39 8.02
CA SER A 12 6.14 5.99 9.31
C SER A 12 6.69 4.57 9.27
N VAL A 13 6.02 3.65 8.57
CA VAL A 13 6.46 2.26 8.42
C VAL A 13 7.65 2.17 7.45
N LEU A 14 7.64 2.89 6.33
CA LEU A 14 8.77 2.95 5.39
C LEU A 14 10.04 3.50 6.06
N ASP A 15 9.91 4.53 6.89
CA ASP A 15 11.02 5.15 7.63
C ASP A 15 11.69 4.21 8.64
N THR A 16 11.06 3.07 8.99
CA THR A 16 11.71 2.02 9.81
C THR A 16 12.85 1.32 9.07
N LYS A 17 12.86 1.37 7.73
CA LYS A 17 13.91 0.80 6.89
C LYS A 17 14.83 1.92 6.40
N PRO A 18 16.12 1.93 6.75
CA PRO A 18 17.04 2.98 6.34
C PRO A 18 17.12 3.22 4.82
N ILE A 19 16.93 2.17 4.02
CA ILE A 19 16.96 2.23 2.55
C ILE A 19 15.73 2.93 1.93
N LEU A 20 14.61 3.03 2.67
CA LEU A 20 13.36 3.65 2.20
C LEU A 20 13.04 4.96 2.94
N LYS A 21 13.90 5.36 3.88
CA LYS A 21 13.68 6.57 4.67
C LYS A 21 13.73 7.82 3.78
N GLY A 22 12.68 8.62 3.80
CA GLY A 22 12.59 9.83 2.97
C GLY A 22 12.60 9.56 1.47
N VAL A 23 12.14 8.38 1.05
CA VAL A 23 12.03 7.97 -0.36
C VAL A 23 11.13 8.93 -1.16
N SER A 24 11.48 9.13 -2.44
CA SER A 24 10.61 9.86 -3.37
C SER A 24 9.26 9.14 -3.52
N PRO A 25 8.12 9.85 -3.60
CA PRO A 25 6.81 9.20 -3.67
C PRO A 25 6.62 8.19 -4.81
N GLU A 26 7.38 8.35 -5.90
CA GLU A 26 7.35 7.52 -7.11
C GLU A 26 8.56 6.58 -7.24
N ALA A 27 9.49 6.58 -6.28
CA ALA A 27 10.62 5.68 -6.35
C ALA A 27 10.21 4.25 -5.99
N ASP A 28 10.64 3.32 -6.83
CA ASP A 28 10.41 1.89 -6.68
C ASP A 28 11.26 1.33 -5.54
N PHE A 29 10.64 0.61 -4.61
CA PHE A 29 11.33 0.07 -3.44
C PHE A 29 12.40 -0.97 -3.82
N PHE A 30 12.19 -1.75 -4.88
CA PHE A 30 13.15 -2.76 -5.35
C PHE A 30 14.38 -2.10 -5.99
N ASP A 31 14.19 -1.01 -6.72
CA ASP A 31 15.30 -0.21 -7.27
C ASP A 31 16.19 0.38 -6.15
N LEU A 32 15.61 0.62 -4.97
CA LEU A 32 16.32 1.08 -3.77
C LEU A 32 16.94 -0.07 -2.95
N GLY A 33 16.77 -1.32 -3.40
CA GLY A 33 17.34 -2.50 -2.77
C GLY A 33 16.45 -3.18 -1.72
N ALA A 34 15.16 -2.84 -1.64
CA ALA A 34 14.22 -3.62 -0.85
C ALA A 34 14.04 -5.01 -1.48
N SER A 35 13.91 -6.03 -0.64
CA SER A 35 13.58 -7.39 -1.09
C SER A 35 12.08 -7.64 -1.00
N SER A 36 11.56 -8.67 -1.67
CA SER A 36 10.15 -9.07 -1.52
C SER A 36 9.77 -9.32 -0.06
N LEU A 37 10.67 -9.94 0.73
CA LEU A 37 10.45 -10.14 2.16
C LEU A 37 10.37 -8.81 2.92
N THR A 38 11.21 -7.84 2.56
CA THR A 38 11.14 -6.48 3.13
C THR A 38 9.80 -5.83 2.84
N VAL A 39 9.30 -5.95 1.61
CA VAL A 39 8.03 -5.34 1.20
C VAL A 39 6.84 -6.03 1.89
N VAL A 40 6.85 -7.36 2.01
CA VAL A 40 5.82 -8.10 2.77
C VAL A 40 5.84 -7.73 4.26
N ASP A 41 7.03 -7.62 4.86
CA ASP A 41 7.19 -7.17 6.26
C ASP A 41 6.65 -5.75 6.49
N LEU A 42 6.86 -4.85 5.52
CA LEU A 42 6.30 -3.50 5.54
C LEU A 42 4.78 -3.52 5.37
N GLN A 43 4.25 -4.36 4.48
CA GLN A 43 2.80 -4.53 4.29
C GLN A 43 2.16 -4.92 5.62
N LEU A 44 2.62 -6.01 6.25
CA LEU A 44 2.03 -6.51 7.50
C LEU A 44 1.99 -5.45 8.61
N GLN A 45 3.04 -4.63 8.73
CA GLN A 45 3.08 -3.53 9.69
C GLN A 45 2.09 -2.41 9.37
N VAL A 46 1.89 -2.09 8.09
CA VAL A 46 0.86 -1.12 7.68
C VAL A 46 -0.54 -1.67 7.96
N GLU A 47 -0.81 -2.93 7.60
CA GLU A 47 -2.11 -3.58 7.82
C GLU A 47 -2.45 -3.70 9.31
N GLU A 48 -1.47 -3.98 10.17
CA GLU A 48 -1.65 -4.02 11.63
C GLU A 48 -2.12 -2.67 12.20
N VAL A 49 -1.56 -1.56 11.69
CA VAL A 49 -1.91 -0.21 12.16
C VAL A 49 -3.21 0.30 11.55
N LEU A 50 -3.43 0.04 10.25
CA LEU A 50 -4.61 0.53 9.53
C LEU A 50 -5.84 -0.36 9.73
N SER A 51 -5.66 -1.64 10.12
CA SER A 51 -6.69 -2.67 10.11
C SER A 51 -7.39 -2.82 8.74
N ILE A 52 -6.61 -2.68 7.67
CA ILE A 52 -7.04 -2.83 6.28
C ILE A 52 -6.12 -3.86 5.65
N GLU A 53 -6.68 -4.95 5.12
CA GLU A 53 -5.94 -5.94 4.36
C GLU A 53 -5.98 -5.60 2.87
N VAL A 54 -4.86 -5.73 2.18
CA VAL A 54 -4.75 -5.48 0.74
C VAL A 54 -4.04 -6.65 0.04
N ASP A 55 -4.34 -6.84 -1.24
CA ASP A 55 -3.67 -7.91 -2.00
C ASP A 55 -2.18 -7.58 -2.17
N THR A 56 -1.32 -8.46 -1.65
CA THR A 56 0.14 -8.37 -1.80
C THR A 56 0.55 -8.25 -3.27
N ALA A 57 -0.16 -8.88 -4.20
CA ALA A 57 0.15 -8.79 -5.63
C ALA A 57 0.00 -7.35 -6.17
N LEU A 58 -0.99 -6.59 -5.68
CA LEU A 58 -1.19 -5.18 -6.06
C LEU A 58 -0.07 -4.29 -5.52
N LEU A 59 0.33 -4.51 -4.26
CA LEU A 59 1.44 -3.79 -3.65
C LEU A 59 2.79 -4.10 -4.30
N MET A 60 3.01 -5.36 -4.70
CA MET A 60 4.19 -5.80 -5.45
C MET A 60 4.23 -5.19 -6.86
N ALA A 61 3.08 -5.02 -7.51
CA ALA A 61 2.98 -4.43 -8.84
C ALA A 61 3.18 -2.90 -8.84
N THR A 62 2.97 -2.24 -7.70
CA THR A 62 3.16 -0.79 -7.54
C THR A 62 3.94 -0.46 -6.25
N PRO A 63 5.21 -0.85 -6.14
CA PRO A 63 6.01 -0.75 -4.91
C PRO A 63 6.56 0.67 -4.72
N THR A 64 5.67 1.66 -4.74
CA THR A 64 5.98 3.07 -4.50
C THR A 64 5.08 3.60 -3.39
N LEU A 65 5.51 4.67 -2.72
CA LEU A 65 4.70 5.29 -1.67
C LEU A 65 3.34 5.74 -2.19
N ASN A 66 3.28 6.39 -3.35
CA ASN A 66 2.01 6.83 -3.93
C ASN A 66 1.13 5.67 -4.40
N GLY A 67 1.74 4.59 -4.94
CA GLY A 67 1.03 3.36 -5.30
C GLY A 67 0.36 2.72 -4.08
N TRP A 68 1.11 2.55 -3.00
CA TRP A 68 0.62 2.00 -1.74
C TRP A 68 -0.50 2.86 -1.16
N VAL A 69 -0.29 4.18 -1.05
CA VAL A 69 -1.31 5.11 -0.53
C VAL A 69 -2.62 4.99 -1.32
N LYS A 70 -2.54 4.92 -2.65
CA LYS A 70 -3.70 4.75 -3.52
C LYS A 70 -4.44 3.45 -3.22
N ILE A 71 -3.73 2.32 -3.19
CA ILE A 71 -4.33 1.00 -2.93
C ILE A 71 -5.02 0.99 -1.56
N TYR A 72 -4.36 1.46 -0.50
CA TYR A 72 -4.97 1.48 0.82
C TYR A 72 -6.19 2.42 0.93
N ILE A 73 -6.23 3.51 0.17
CA ILE A 73 -7.42 4.37 0.08
C ILE A 73 -8.58 3.62 -0.60
N GLU A 74 -8.30 2.97 -1.74
CA GLU A 74 -9.29 2.20 -2.50
C GLU A 74 -9.84 1.01 -1.72
N SER A 75 -9.03 0.40 -0.84
CA SER A 75 -9.43 -0.69 0.04
C SER A 75 -10.17 -0.24 1.30
N THR A 76 -10.35 1.06 1.54
CA THR A 76 -11.28 1.52 2.59
C THR A 76 -12.72 1.26 2.17
N PRO A 77 -13.67 1.03 3.11
CA PRO A 77 -15.08 0.87 2.78
C PRO A 77 -15.71 2.08 2.07
N ALA A 78 -15.08 3.26 2.14
CA ALA A 78 -15.48 4.44 1.35
C ALA A 78 -14.96 4.43 -0.10
N GLY A 79 -13.92 3.63 -0.41
CA GLY A 79 -13.39 3.41 -1.76
C GLY A 79 -13.98 2.18 -2.46
N ALA A 80 -14.40 1.17 -1.69
CA ALA A 80 -14.94 -0.09 -2.17
C ALA A 80 -16.29 0.04 -2.92
N GLU A 81 -17.08 1.09 -2.65
CA GLU A 81 -18.36 1.37 -3.34
C GLU A 81 -18.18 1.71 -4.84
N SER A 82 -16.94 1.81 -5.33
CA SER A 82 -16.61 2.14 -6.73
C SER A 82 -16.34 0.91 -7.61
N ASN A 83 -16.21 -0.30 -7.06
CA ASN A 83 -15.66 -1.46 -7.78
C ASN A 83 -16.58 -2.70 -7.84
N ASP A 84 -17.84 -2.59 -7.40
CA ASP A 84 -18.83 -3.68 -7.44
C ASP A 84 -19.71 -3.63 -8.72
N GLU A 85 -19.11 -3.44 -9.90
CA GLU A 85 -19.85 -3.58 -11.19
C GLU A 85 -19.16 -4.52 -12.21
N ALA A 86 -18.05 -5.18 -11.85
CA ALA A 86 -17.30 -6.02 -12.80
C ALA A 86 -17.41 -7.55 -12.59
N ALA A 87 -18.18 -8.05 -11.62
CA ALA A 87 -18.24 -9.49 -11.32
C ALA A 87 -19.65 -10.12 -11.38
N THR A 88 -20.57 -9.55 -12.17
CA THR A 88 -21.87 -10.21 -12.45
C THR A 88 -22.22 -10.20 -13.93
N ALA A 89 -21.45 -10.94 -14.73
CA ALA A 89 -21.83 -11.44 -16.04
C ALA A 89 -21.07 -12.77 -16.21
N THR A 90 -21.66 -13.94 -16.42
CA THR A 90 -22.81 -14.30 -17.24
C THR A 90 -23.31 -15.68 -16.80
N ALA A 91 -24.61 -15.90 -17.03
CA ALA A 91 -25.41 -17.11 -16.79
C ALA A 91 -24.87 -18.41 -17.41
#